data_AF-A0AAW1RN34-F1
#
_entry.id   AF-A0AAW1RN34-F1
#
_cell.length_a   1.000
_cell.length_b   1.000
_cell.length_c   1.000
_cell.angle_alpha   90.00
_cell.angle_beta   90.00
_cell.angle_gamma   90.00
#
_symmetry.space_group_name_H-M   'P 1'
#
loop_
_entity.id
_entity.type
_entity.pdbx_description
1 polymer ?
#
loop_
_entity_poly.entity_id
_entity_poly.type
_entity_poly.pdbx_seq_one_letter_code
_entity_poly.pdbx_strand_id
1 'polypeptide(L)'
;MPNSVSALCLALTWGLVSRTTGQSLATQETSSFPLPLAKVHAHNDYVHPVALFEALGEGICSIEADPWYVNGTLYVAHEAETLLINRTLESLYVEPLANLVAANEGYVYKASKYVGACTQIILLIDFKGGARYNSTSRGYSSDPSISALTEYDALDELLQQYQSEVPGLFTEWFANGTSLAGAINVYISGTRPSPAFIKNLPSRLAALDGRVPMDLYGPYDNTVYPLVSENWCCGVSGNDISILPVGADPLNLTSSQYQMIEQFTTLAHQQNRLIRYYGTPDSPAAWQLFFDINTDLVNTDFLPEIRSFIFNEMNNAALTKDDYSLAIGSPYTPAGPAAAPQSQNIDQLLNWADQQGLSRAGLRPASFQGLRGMAACKDLQLDDELTSVPLGMALVVPPRQNCPFPDKVKKEFWSESPWYMKLALMLLHERELGETSRFAPYLKYLPTKFNTPFSWSDQELQQLGYPFVTQQVKEQRQAWQELWASFKRQQGPSLLMPNSCGPYNAYAAERSVDPSQAQHGGPD
;
A
#
# COMPACT_ATOMS: atom_id res chain seq x y z
N MET A 1 16.07 -0.99 17.83
CA MET A 1 15.01 -2.01 17.80
C MET A 1 13.68 -1.34 18.12
N PRO A 2 12.77 -1.14 17.17
CA PRO A 2 11.37 -1.00 17.51
C PRO A 2 10.76 -2.39 17.64
N ASN A 3 10.16 -2.67 18.79
CA ASN A 3 9.40 -3.89 19.04
C ASN A 3 8.05 -3.78 18.33
N SER A 4 7.92 -4.34 17.13
CA SER A 4 6.63 -4.43 16.45
C SER A 4 5.75 -5.48 17.12
N VAL A 5 4.79 -5.02 17.94
CA VAL A 5 3.73 -5.87 18.51
C VAL A 5 2.62 -6.01 17.45
N SER A 6 2.42 -7.21 16.91
CA SER A 6 1.26 -7.49 16.04
C SER A 6 0.03 -7.70 16.91
N ALA A 7 -0.95 -6.81 16.79
CA ALA A 7 -2.21 -6.84 17.53
C ALA A 7 -3.41 -6.94 16.57
N LEU A 8 -4.36 -7.81 16.85
CA LEU A 8 -5.69 -7.77 16.23
C LEU A 8 -6.58 -6.85 17.09
N CYS A 9 -6.64 -5.56 16.72
CA CYS A 9 -7.53 -4.59 17.35
C CYS A 9 -8.88 -4.50 16.61
N LEU A 10 -9.91 -4.04 17.31
CA LEU A 10 -11.19 -3.63 16.71
C LEU A 10 -10.94 -2.50 15.69
N ALA A 11 -10.88 -2.82 14.40
CA ALA A 11 -11.01 -1.85 13.32
C ALA A 11 -12.49 -1.80 12.90
N LEU A 12 -13.19 -0.73 13.28
CA LEU A 12 -14.52 -0.41 12.80
C LEU A 12 -14.37 0.63 11.67
N THR A 13 -14.35 0.19 10.41
CA THR A 13 -14.48 1.06 9.20
C THR A 13 -15.96 1.43 8.90
N TRP A 14 -16.45 2.61 9.31
CA TRP A 14 -17.90 2.93 9.29
C TRP A 14 -18.16 4.32 8.68
N GLY A 15 -18.72 4.39 7.46
CA GLY A 15 -19.00 5.63 6.70
C GLY A 15 -20.43 6.19 6.90
N LEU A 16 -20.58 7.50 6.76
CA LEU A 16 -21.86 8.25 6.82
C LEU A 16 -22.51 8.36 5.44
N VAL A 17 -23.84 8.19 5.34
CA VAL A 17 -24.62 8.42 4.10
C VAL A 17 -25.94 9.17 4.39
N SER A 18 -26.21 10.23 3.64
CA SER A 18 -27.49 10.96 3.57
C SER A 18 -28.19 10.72 2.22
N ARG A 19 -29.52 10.93 2.14
CA ARG A 19 -30.44 10.34 1.13
C ARG A 19 -31.26 11.40 0.37
N THR A 20 -31.45 11.23 -0.95
CA THR A 20 -32.66 11.64 -1.72
C THR A 20 -32.83 10.79 -3.00
N THR A 21 -34.06 10.74 -3.53
CA THR A 21 -34.69 9.65 -4.30
C THR A 21 -34.94 9.93 -5.80
N GLY A 22 -34.78 8.89 -6.67
CA GLY A 22 -35.77 8.53 -7.71
C GLY A 22 -35.38 8.50 -9.22
N GLN A 23 -35.13 7.28 -9.77
CA GLN A 23 -35.39 6.68 -11.12
C GLN A 23 -34.95 7.41 -12.42
N SER A 24 -34.47 6.80 -13.53
CA SER A 24 -34.74 5.52 -14.24
C SER A 24 -33.53 5.08 -15.12
N LEU A 25 -33.45 3.78 -15.45
CA LEU A 25 -32.32 3.02 -16.05
C LEU A 25 -32.06 3.24 -17.56
N ALA A 26 -30.77 3.36 -17.92
CA ALA A 26 -30.21 2.90 -19.20
C ALA A 26 -28.77 2.38 -18.98
N THR A 27 -28.42 1.30 -19.68
CA THR A 27 -27.22 0.46 -19.53
C THR A 27 -25.93 1.12 -20.01
N GLN A 28 -24.90 1.20 -19.17
CA GLN A 28 -23.51 1.44 -19.58
C GLN A 28 -22.52 0.63 -18.73
N GLU A 29 -21.56 0.00 -19.41
CA GLU A 29 -20.41 -0.71 -18.85
C GLU A 29 -19.50 0.27 -18.09
N THR A 30 -19.29 0.07 -16.78
CA THR A 30 -18.35 0.85 -15.97
C THR A 30 -17.27 -0.07 -15.38
N SER A 31 -16.06 -0.02 -15.94
CA SER A 31 -14.86 -0.63 -15.35
C SER A 31 -14.04 0.48 -14.67
N SER A 32 -13.87 0.33 -13.36
CA SER A 32 -13.62 1.36 -12.34
C SER A 32 -12.16 1.52 -11.93
N PHE A 33 -11.32 2.11 -12.78
CA PHE A 33 -10.06 2.68 -12.30
C PHE A 33 -10.29 4.15 -11.89
N PRO A 34 -9.69 4.62 -10.79
CA PRO A 34 -9.83 6.00 -10.33
C PRO A 34 -9.32 7.05 -11.32
N LEU A 35 -9.76 8.31 -11.20
CA LEU A 35 -9.08 9.44 -11.86
C LEU A 35 -7.63 9.55 -11.34
N PRO A 36 -6.63 9.62 -12.24
CA PRO A 36 -5.24 9.77 -11.83
C PRO A 36 -4.95 11.10 -11.11
N LEU A 37 -4.18 11.02 -10.03
CA LEU A 37 -3.78 12.08 -9.12
C LEU A 37 -2.34 12.53 -9.46
N ALA A 38 -2.21 13.28 -10.56
CA ALA A 38 -0.92 13.69 -11.12
C ALA A 38 -0.01 14.48 -10.15
N LYS A 39 -0.61 15.13 -9.15
CA LYS A 39 0.11 15.95 -8.17
C LYS A 39 0.45 15.22 -6.86
N VAL A 40 0.17 13.93 -6.75
CA VAL A 40 0.41 13.16 -5.53
C VAL A 40 1.63 12.27 -5.70
N HIS A 41 2.41 12.16 -4.63
CA HIS A 41 3.57 11.28 -4.55
C HIS A 41 3.41 10.28 -3.39
N ALA A 42 3.34 9.00 -3.72
CA ALA A 42 3.32 7.89 -2.77
C ALA A 42 4.73 7.70 -2.20
N HIS A 43 4.94 8.27 -1.02
CA HIS A 43 6.20 8.22 -0.31
C HIS A 43 6.34 6.86 0.37
N ASN A 44 7.56 6.33 0.42
CA ASN A 44 7.86 5.01 1.00
C ASN A 44 6.89 3.89 0.56
N ASP A 45 6.42 3.88 -0.69
CA ASP A 45 5.34 2.99 -1.14
C ASP A 45 5.59 1.50 -0.83
N TYR A 46 6.86 1.08 -0.75
CA TYR A 46 7.25 -0.28 -0.37
C TYR A 46 6.81 -0.71 1.04
N VAL A 47 6.45 0.21 1.94
CA VAL A 47 5.91 -0.16 3.26
C VAL A 47 4.48 -0.68 3.18
N HIS A 48 3.78 -0.39 2.08
CA HIS A 48 2.42 -0.84 1.85
C HIS A 48 2.35 -2.37 1.64
N PRO A 49 1.26 -3.02 2.08
CA PRO A 49 1.05 -4.46 1.88
C PRO A 49 1.18 -4.90 0.44
N VAL A 50 0.66 -4.10 -0.50
CA VAL A 50 0.76 -4.34 -1.94
C VAL A 50 1.39 -3.11 -2.63
N ALA A 51 2.70 -2.95 -2.41
CA ALA A 51 3.52 -1.94 -3.07
C ALA A 51 3.23 -1.84 -4.58
N LEU A 52 3.37 -0.64 -5.13
CA LEU A 52 2.97 -0.18 -6.45
C LEU A 52 1.45 -0.17 -6.64
N PHE A 53 0.77 -1.28 -6.39
CA PHE A 53 -0.63 -1.44 -6.78
C PHE A 53 -1.61 -0.69 -5.88
N GLU A 54 -1.28 -0.47 -4.61
CA GLU A 54 -2.06 0.45 -3.76
C GLU A 54 -2.00 1.87 -4.31
N ALA A 55 -0.80 2.41 -4.58
CA ALA A 55 -0.64 3.73 -5.17
C ALA A 55 -1.36 3.87 -6.52
N LEU A 56 -1.16 2.91 -7.44
CA LEU A 56 -1.86 2.93 -8.73
C LEU A 56 -3.38 2.75 -8.58
N GLY A 57 -3.82 1.96 -7.61
CA GLY A 57 -5.22 1.72 -7.27
C GLY A 57 -5.93 2.96 -6.70
N GLU A 58 -5.18 3.89 -6.12
CA GLU A 58 -5.66 5.22 -5.71
C GLU A 58 -5.48 6.28 -6.82
N GLY A 59 -4.88 5.91 -7.95
CA GLY A 59 -4.65 6.77 -9.11
C GLY A 59 -3.36 7.60 -9.02
N ILE A 60 -2.47 7.34 -8.07
CA ILE A 60 -1.27 8.13 -7.83
C ILE A 60 -0.24 7.92 -8.95
N CYS A 61 0.44 8.99 -9.36
CA CYS A 61 1.30 8.98 -10.55
C CYS A 61 2.77 9.21 -10.27
N SER A 62 3.16 9.33 -9.02
CA SER A 62 4.55 9.46 -8.60
C SER A 62 4.76 8.55 -7.39
N ILE A 63 5.75 7.67 -7.44
CA ILE A 63 5.93 6.58 -6.48
C ILE A 63 7.42 6.49 -6.13
N GLU A 64 7.74 6.35 -4.86
CA GLU A 64 9.11 6.21 -4.37
C GLU A 64 9.48 4.76 -4.05
N ALA A 65 10.72 4.39 -4.37
CA ALA A 65 11.36 3.18 -3.90
C ALA A 65 12.73 3.50 -3.27
N ASP A 66 13.05 2.81 -2.18
CA ASP A 66 14.30 2.94 -1.42
C ASP A 66 15.24 1.75 -1.68
N PRO A 67 15.96 1.67 -2.82
CA PRO A 67 16.84 0.53 -3.07
C PRO A 67 18.20 0.67 -2.37
N TRP A 68 18.70 -0.49 -1.97
CA TRP A 68 20.06 -0.78 -1.54
C TRP A 68 20.73 -1.71 -2.55
N TYR A 69 21.98 -1.42 -2.90
CA TYR A 69 22.77 -2.32 -3.75
C TYR A 69 23.38 -3.46 -2.94
N VAL A 70 23.18 -4.70 -3.41
CA VAL A 70 23.81 -5.90 -2.86
C VAL A 70 24.23 -6.81 -4.02
N ASN A 71 25.53 -6.93 -4.26
CA ASN A 71 26.12 -7.88 -5.23
C ASN A 71 25.45 -7.90 -6.62
N GLY A 72 25.16 -6.73 -7.19
CA GLY A 72 24.56 -6.60 -8.53
C GLY A 72 23.04 -6.49 -8.53
N THR A 73 22.38 -6.61 -7.37
CA THR A 73 20.92 -6.53 -7.27
C THR A 73 20.49 -5.37 -6.38
N LEU A 74 19.42 -4.68 -6.79
CA LEU A 74 18.80 -3.59 -6.06
C LEU A 74 17.62 -4.11 -5.21
N TYR A 75 17.79 -4.11 -3.88
CA TYR A 75 16.80 -4.57 -2.92
C TYR A 75 16.11 -3.39 -2.23
N VAL A 76 14.80 -3.43 -2.04
CA VAL A 76 14.04 -2.27 -1.53
C VAL A 76 13.79 -2.40 -0.02
N ALA A 77 14.28 -1.44 0.75
CA ALA A 77 13.99 -1.26 2.17
C ALA A 77 14.45 0.13 2.66
N HIS A 78 13.87 0.62 3.75
CA HIS A 78 14.30 1.88 4.34
C HIS A 78 15.74 1.82 4.86
N GLU A 79 16.06 0.72 5.57
CA GLU A 79 17.36 0.51 6.22
C GLU A 79 17.97 -0.82 5.77
N ALA A 80 19.30 -0.86 5.65
CA ALA A 80 20.03 -2.06 5.24
C ALA A 80 19.66 -3.28 6.10
N GLU A 81 19.51 -3.10 7.41
CA GLU A 81 19.19 -4.17 8.36
C GLU A 81 17.81 -4.81 8.12
N THR A 82 16.92 -4.12 7.40
CA THR A 82 15.54 -4.56 7.11
C THR A 82 15.36 -5.19 5.74
N LEU A 83 16.45 -5.36 4.98
CA LEU A 83 16.43 -5.95 3.65
C LEU A 83 15.86 -7.38 3.67
N LEU A 84 14.92 -7.62 2.76
CA LEU A 84 14.34 -8.92 2.50
C LEU A 84 14.78 -9.38 1.10
N ILE A 85 15.34 -10.59 1.01
CA ILE A 85 15.93 -11.12 -0.23
C ILE A 85 14.91 -11.36 -1.36
N ASN A 86 13.62 -11.32 -1.06
CA ASN A 86 12.54 -11.44 -2.05
C ASN A 86 11.90 -10.10 -2.43
N ARG A 87 12.47 -8.97 -1.98
CA ARG A 87 11.95 -7.63 -2.26
C ARG A 87 12.99 -6.84 -3.04
N THR A 88 12.99 -7.02 -4.35
CA THR A 88 13.86 -6.28 -5.28
C THR A 88 13.11 -5.14 -5.95
N LEU A 89 13.84 -4.13 -6.43
CA LEU A 89 13.28 -3.05 -7.24
C LEU A 89 12.58 -3.61 -8.49
N GLU A 90 13.16 -4.66 -9.07
CA GLU A 90 12.59 -5.39 -10.20
C GLU A 90 11.21 -5.98 -9.88
N SER A 91 11.14 -6.85 -8.86
CA SER A 91 9.92 -7.60 -8.51
C SER A 91 8.77 -6.73 -7.99
N LEU A 92 9.10 -5.61 -7.31
CA LEU A 92 8.09 -4.74 -6.72
C LEU A 92 7.60 -3.66 -7.69
N TYR A 93 8.46 -3.18 -8.59
CA TYR A 93 8.17 -1.99 -9.40
C TYR A 93 8.36 -2.24 -10.89
N VAL A 94 9.58 -2.57 -11.33
CA VAL A 94 9.91 -2.57 -12.77
C VAL A 94 9.16 -3.65 -13.55
N GLU A 95 9.18 -4.91 -13.09
CA GLU A 95 8.49 -6.01 -13.76
C GLU A 95 6.95 -5.79 -13.78
N PRO A 96 6.29 -5.45 -12.66
CA PRO A 96 4.86 -5.13 -12.67
C PRO A 96 4.49 -3.96 -13.60
N LEU A 97 5.30 -2.89 -13.63
CA LEU A 97 5.07 -1.74 -14.50
C LEU A 97 5.24 -2.09 -15.98
N ALA A 98 6.27 -2.86 -16.33
CA ALA A 98 6.46 -3.35 -17.70
C ALA A 98 5.26 -4.17 -18.18
N ASN A 99 4.75 -5.07 -17.32
CA ASN A 99 3.56 -5.86 -17.60
C ASN A 99 2.31 -4.98 -17.82
N LEU A 100 2.11 -3.95 -17.00
CA LEU A 100 1.00 -3.00 -17.16
C LEU A 100 1.11 -2.25 -18.49
N VAL A 101 2.28 -1.68 -18.80
CA VAL A 101 2.51 -0.90 -20.02
C VAL A 101 2.33 -1.74 -21.27
N ALA A 102 2.85 -2.98 -21.28
CA ALA A 102 2.64 -3.93 -22.36
C ALA A 102 1.15 -4.28 -22.56
N ALA A 103 0.40 -4.44 -21.47
CA ALA A 103 -1.03 -4.75 -21.51
C ALA A 103 -1.92 -3.54 -21.89
N ASN A 104 -1.46 -2.32 -21.62
CA ASN A 104 -2.23 -1.08 -21.76
C ASN A 104 -1.78 -0.19 -22.93
N GLU A 105 -1.23 -0.80 -23.99
CA GLU A 105 -0.89 -0.12 -25.24
C GLU A 105 0.13 1.03 -25.05
N GLY A 106 1.12 0.83 -24.16
CA GLY A 106 2.19 1.80 -23.94
C GLY A 106 1.95 2.78 -22.80
N TYR A 107 0.93 2.57 -21.96
CA TYR A 107 0.63 3.43 -20.82
C TYR A 107 0.49 2.64 -19.53
N VAL A 108 0.87 3.22 -18.38
CA VAL A 108 0.54 2.60 -17.08
C VAL A 108 -0.96 2.62 -16.84
N TYR A 109 -1.58 3.80 -17.03
CA TYR A 109 -3.03 3.99 -17.03
C TYR A 109 -3.54 3.95 -18.47
N LYS A 110 -4.45 3.02 -18.79
CA LYS A 110 -4.96 2.84 -20.16
C LYS A 110 -5.53 4.15 -20.75
N ALA A 111 -4.89 4.67 -21.80
CA ALA A 111 -5.16 6.00 -22.37
C ALA A 111 -6.59 6.20 -22.89
N SER A 112 -7.26 5.15 -23.35
CA SER A 112 -8.64 5.22 -23.85
C SER A 112 -9.69 5.60 -22.79
N LYS A 113 -9.29 5.74 -21.52
CA LYS A 113 -10.17 6.10 -20.40
C LYS A 113 -9.79 7.40 -19.67
N TYR A 114 -8.59 7.95 -19.90
CA TYR A 114 -8.06 9.06 -19.11
C TYR A 114 -7.45 10.13 -20.02
N VAL A 115 -8.30 10.92 -20.67
CA VAL A 115 -7.86 12.12 -21.36
C VAL A 115 -7.50 13.17 -20.30
N GLY A 116 -6.19 13.36 -20.07
CA GLY A 116 -5.67 14.49 -19.28
C GLY A 116 -5.11 14.18 -17.89
N ALA A 117 -5.05 12.91 -17.46
CA ALA A 117 -4.51 12.56 -16.14
C ALA A 117 -3.48 11.43 -16.29
N CYS A 118 -2.21 11.78 -16.06
CA CYS A 118 -1.03 10.89 -16.04
C CYS A 118 -0.76 10.08 -17.31
N THR A 119 -0.29 10.76 -18.36
CA THR A 119 0.26 10.10 -19.55
C THR A 119 1.59 9.41 -19.30
N GLN A 120 2.29 9.79 -18.24
CA GLN A 120 3.50 9.15 -17.72
C GLN A 120 3.41 9.13 -16.20
N ILE A 121 3.96 8.09 -15.57
CA ILE A 121 4.19 8.09 -14.12
C ILE A 121 5.65 8.43 -13.81
N ILE A 122 5.94 8.79 -12.56
CA ILE A 122 7.28 8.97 -12.03
C ILE A 122 7.58 7.81 -11.08
N LEU A 123 8.71 7.14 -11.32
CA LEU A 123 9.33 6.24 -10.36
C LEU A 123 10.56 6.96 -9.78
N LEU A 124 10.44 7.44 -8.54
CA LEU A 124 11.53 8.09 -7.81
C LEU A 124 12.35 6.99 -7.10
N ILE A 125 13.63 6.97 -7.37
CA ILE A 125 14.58 6.00 -6.83
C ILE A 125 15.46 6.69 -5.81
N ASP A 126 15.20 6.49 -4.52
CA ASP A 126 16.02 7.07 -3.45
C ASP A 126 17.15 6.12 -3.07
N PHE A 127 18.32 6.28 -3.72
CA PHE A 127 19.49 5.45 -3.49
C PHE A 127 19.99 5.57 -2.04
N LYS A 128 19.94 4.46 -1.31
CA LYS A 128 20.39 4.38 0.09
C LYS A 128 21.85 3.98 0.24
N GLY A 129 22.54 3.61 -0.85
CA GLY A 129 23.90 3.10 -0.84
C GLY A 129 23.97 1.59 -0.96
N GLY A 130 25.18 1.07 -0.75
CA GLY A 130 25.40 -0.38 -0.67
C GLY A 130 25.03 -0.98 0.66
N ALA A 131 24.68 -2.27 0.64
CA ALA A 131 24.60 -3.09 1.83
C ALA A 131 25.43 -4.38 1.64
N ARG A 132 26.03 -4.85 2.74
CA ARG A 132 26.78 -6.11 2.77
C ARG A 132 26.22 -7.03 3.84
N TYR A 133 26.18 -8.33 3.54
CA TYR A 133 25.78 -9.33 4.51
C TYR A 133 26.88 -9.55 5.54
N ASN A 134 26.54 -9.39 6.82
CA ASN A 134 27.42 -9.66 7.93
C ASN A 134 27.07 -11.03 8.53
N SER A 135 27.98 -12.00 8.36
CA SER A 135 27.80 -13.37 8.86
C SER A 135 27.74 -13.46 10.39
N THR A 136 28.33 -12.50 11.10
CA THR A 136 28.36 -12.47 12.57
C THR A 136 27.01 -12.02 13.13
N SER A 137 26.42 -10.96 12.57
CA SER A 137 25.10 -10.47 12.99
C SER A 137 23.94 -11.18 12.29
N ARG A 138 24.22 -12.01 11.26
CA ARG A 138 23.22 -12.66 10.40
C ARG A 138 22.21 -11.66 9.82
N GLY A 139 22.73 -10.56 9.30
CA GLY A 139 21.93 -9.49 8.73
C GLY A 139 22.77 -8.59 7.84
N TYR A 140 22.10 -7.71 7.12
CA TYR A 140 22.75 -6.70 6.29
C TYR A 140 23.09 -5.47 7.13
N SER A 141 24.11 -4.75 6.70
CA SER A 141 24.50 -3.44 7.22
C SER A 141 25.01 -2.60 6.05
N SER A 142 24.95 -1.28 6.18
CA SER A 142 25.49 -0.37 5.17
C SER A 142 26.94 -0.70 4.78
N ASP A 143 27.21 -0.62 3.49
CA ASP A 143 28.52 -0.80 2.90
C ASP A 143 29.00 0.51 2.25
N PRO A 144 29.79 1.33 2.98
CA PRO A 144 30.26 2.61 2.47
C PRO A 144 31.28 2.49 1.33
N SER A 145 31.69 1.26 0.95
CA SER A 145 32.56 1.06 -0.22
C SER A 145 31.81 1.08 -1.54
N ILE A 146 30.48 0.94 -1.51
CA ILE A 146 29.63 1.03 -2.70
C ILE A 146 29.38 2.50 -3.02
N SER A 147 29.65 2.86 -4.25
CA SER A 147 29.47 4.22 -4.75
C SER A 147 28.12 4.39 -5.43
N ALA A 148 27.66 5.63 -5.51
CA ALA A 148 26.52 6.04 -6.33
C ALA A 148 26.60 5.55 -7.79
N LEU A 149 27.81 5.45 -8.35
CA LEU A 149 28.01 4.94 -9.72
C LEU A 149 27.72 3.44 -9.81
N THR A 150 28.06 2.67 -8.77
CA THR A 150 27.79 1.23 -8.73
C THR A 150 26.29 0.94 -8.64
N GLU A 151 25.57 1.74 -7.86
CA GLU A 151 24.09 1.69 -7.82
C GLU A 151 23.47 2.10 -9.16
N TYR A 152 24.01 3.16 -9.77
CA TYR A 152 23.58 3.61 -11.10
C TYR A 152 23.78 2.52 -12.16
N ASP A 153 24.95 1.89 -12.21
CA ASP A 153 25.24 0.84 -13.20
C ASP A 153 24.24 -0.32 -13.08
N ALA A 154 23.91 -0.74 -11.85
CA ALA A 154 22.91 -1.78 -11.60
C ALA A 154 21.48 -1.36 -11.98
N LEU A 155 21.13 -0.09 -11.75
CA LEU A 155 19.85 0.46 -12.19
C LEU A 155 19.79 0.55 -13.71
N ASP A 156 20.83 1.06 -14.37
CA ASP A 156 20.88 1.21 -15.82
C ASP A 156 20.80 -0.15 -16.53
N GLU A 157 21.51 -1.17 -16.03
CA GLU A 157 21.41 -2.54 -16.54
C GLU A 157 19.97 -3.07 -16.47
N LEU A 158 19.30 -2.93 -15.31
CA LEU A 158 17.91 -3.32 -15.13
C LEU A 158 16.97 -2.55 -16.07
N LEU A 159 17.09 -1.23 -16.15
CA LEU A 159 16.23 -0.41 -17.00
C LEU A 159 16.44 -0.73 -18.49
N GLN A 160 17.68 -0.94 -18.93
CA GLN A 160 17.98 -1.29 -20.31
C GLN A 160 17.45 -2.66 -20.71
N GLN A 161 17.53 -3.65 -19.80
CA GLN A 161 16.91 -4.96 -20.01
C GLN A 161 15.42 -4.78 -20.34
N TYR A 162 14.66 -4.13 -19.46
CA TYR A 162 13.22 -3.97 -19.64
C TYR A 162 12.84 -3.00 -20.77
N GLN A 163 13.66 -1.99 -21.05
CA GLN A 163 13.47 -1.11 -22.22
C GLN A 163 13.57 -1.89 -23.53
N SER A 164 14.46 -2.90 -23.59
CA SER A 164 14.63 -3.76 -24.77
C SER A 164 13.44 -4.71 -24.97
N GLU A 165 12.84 -5.17 -23.87
CA GLU A 165 11.69 -6.08 -23.87
C GLU A 165 10.37 -5.35 -24.15
N VAL A 166 10.22 -4.13 -23.60
CA VAL A 166 9.05 -3.26 -23.76
C VAL A 166 9.50 -1.89 -24.27
N PRO A 167 9.64 -1.69 -25.60
CA PRO A 167 10.08 -0.43 -26.16
C PRO A 167 9.16 0.74 -25.77
N GLY A 168 9.75 1.83 -25.28
CA GLY A 168 9.01 2.99 -24.78
C GLY A 168 8.51 2.85 -23.34
N LEU A 169 9.01 1.86 -22.60
CA LEU A 169 8.70 1.71 -21.17
C LEU A 169 9.20 2.91 -20.36
N PHE A 170 10.48 3.24 -20.49
CA PHE A 170 11.12 4.37 -19.82
C PHE A 170 11.38 5.51 -20.80
N THR A 171 11.30 6.74 -20.29
CA THR A 171 11.78 7.92 -21.02
C THR A 171 13.28 7.81 -21.23
N GLU A 172 13.73 8.06 -22.46
CA GLU A 172 15.16 8.09 -22.80
C GLU A 172 15.61 9.54 -23.00
N TRP A 173 16.73 9.92 -22.38
CA TRP A 173 17.33 11.24 -22.51
C TRP A 173 18.67 11.15 -23.23
N PHE A 174 18.92 12.10 -24.13
CA PHE A 174 20.13 12.15 -24.95
C PHE A 174 21.05 13.30 -24.54
N ALA A 175 22.35 13.15 -24.77
CA ALA A 175 23.36 14.16 -24.46
C ALA A 175 23.09 15.52 -25.14
N ASN A 176 22.43 15.52 -26.30
CA ASN A 176 22.06 16.73 -27.05
C ASN A 176 20.90 17.52 -26.42
N GLY A 177 20.36 17.06 -25.28
CA GLY A 177 19.26 17.70 -24.55
C GLY A 177 17.86 17.32 -25.04
N THR A 178 17.73 16.42 -26.02
CA THR A 178 16.44 15.86 -26.43
C THR A 178 16.06 14.64 -25.59
N SER A 179 14.78 14.28 -25.60
CA SER A 179 14.28 13.05 -25.00
C SER A 179 13.22 12.38 -25.87
N LEU A 180 13.11 11.06 -25.72
CA LEU A 180 12.00 10.24 -26.23
C LEU A 180 11.13 9.85 -25.04
N ALA A 181 9.90 10.35 -24.99
CA ALA A 181 8.98 10.07 -23.91
C ALA A 181 8.59 8.58 -23.86
N GLY A 182 8.73 7.97 -22.69
CA GLY A 182 8.22 6.62 -22.41
C GLY A 182 7.01 6.65 -21.48
N ALA A 183 6.53 5.50 -21.02
CA ALA A 183 5.43 5.40 -20.06
C ALA A 183 5.83 5.84 -18.64
N ILE A 184 7.12 5.75 -18.30
CA ILE A 184 7.66 5.96 -16.97
C ILE A 184 8.86 6.89 -17.04
N ASN A 185 8.85 7.93 -16.20
CA ASN A 185 10.01 8.75 -15.91
C ASN A 185 10.72 8.21 -14.67
N VAL A 186 12.00 7.85 -14.78
CA VAL A 186 12.80 7.39 -13.64
C VAL A 186 13.70 8.53 -13.16
N TYR A 187 13.56 8.93 -11.90
CA TYR A 187 14.35 10.00 -11.28
C TYR A 187 15.14 9.45 -10.09
N ILE A 188 16.44 9.73 -10.03
CA ILE A 188 17.34 9.24 -8.99
C ILE A 188 17.55 10.33 -7.92
N SER A 189 17.21 10.01 -6.68
CA SER A 189 17.43 10.80 -5.48
C SER A 189 18.49 10.14 -4.58
N GLY A 190 18.65 10.64 -3.34
CA GLY A 190 19.52 10.04 -2.34
C GLY A 190 21.01 10.22 -2.65
N THR A 191 21.76 9.11 -2.57
CA THR A 191 23.19 9.01 -2.93
C THR A 191 23.39 9.00 -4.45
N ARG A 192 22.88 10.02 -5.12
CA ARG A 192 22.87 10.19 -6.57
C ARG A 192 24.28 10.34 -7.19
N PRO A 193 24.51 9.86 -8.44
CA PRO A 193 25.70 10.18 -9.23
C PRO A 193 25.90 11.69 -9.46
N SER A 194 27.09 12.09 -9.86
CA SER A 194 27.34 13.50 -10.19
C SER A 194 26.51 13.94 -11.42
N PRO A 195 25.97 15.17 -11.44
CA PRO A 195 25.23 15.68 -12.60
C PRO A 195 26.08 15.78 -13.88
N ALA A 196 27.39 16.01 -13.73
CA ALA A 196 28.33 16.02 -14.85
C ALA A 196 28.42 14.65 -15.53
N PHE A 197 28.41 13.57 -14.75
CA PHE A 197 28.37 12.21 -15.28
C PHE A 197 27.07 11.98 -16.09
N ILE A 198 25.92 12.26 -15.48
CA ILE A 198 24.60 12.09 -16.11
C ILE A 198 24.45 12.91 -17.40
N LYS A 199 24.92 14.17 -17.42
CA LYS A 199 24.85 15.04 -18.61
C LYS A 199 25.67 14.51 -19.79
N ASN A 200 26.78 13.83 -19.52
CA ASN A 200 27.72 13.38 -20.54
C ASN A 200 27.44 11.97 -21.09
N LEU A 201 26.45 11.25 -20.55
CA LEU A 201 26.02 9.98 -21.10
C LEU A 201 25.36 10.18 -22.48
N PRO A 202 25.71 9.37 -23.51
CA PRO A 202 25.19 9.53 -24.86
C PRO A 202 23.66 9.38 -24.90
N SER A 203 23.15 8.36 -24.20
CA SER A 203 21.76 8.24 -23.80
C SER A 203 21.66 7.61 -22.40
N ARG A 204 20.50 7.74 -21.75
CA ARG A 204 20.20 7.21 -20.42
C ARG A 204 18.69 7.05 -20.22
N LEU A 205 18.29 6.15 -19.32
CA LEU A 205 16.89 5.88 -18.96
C LEU A 205 16.48 6.42 -17.59
N ALA A 206 17.35 7.19 -16.94
CA ALA A 206 17.06 7.88 -15.70
C ALA A 206 17.66 9.30 -15.68
N ALA A 207 16.97 10.22 -15.04
CA ALA A 207 17.47 11.57 -14.73
C ALA A 207 17.63 11.73 -13.20
N LEU A 208 18.10 12.88 -12.74
CA LEU A 208 18.31 13.14 -11.31
C LEU A 208 17.17 13.95 -10.70
N ASP A 209 16.90 13.71 -9.42
CA ASP A 209 16.26 14.66 -8.53
C ASP A 209 17.31 15.68 -8.04
N GLY A 210 17.09 16.95 -8.31
CA GLY A 210 17.95 18.06 -7.88
C GLY A 210 17.66 18.53 -6.46
N ARG A 211 18.64 19.06 -5.75
CA ARG A 211 18.45 19.66 -4.41
C ARG A 211 18.26 21.16 -4.50
N VAL A 212 17.22 21.67 -3.86
CA VAL A 212 17.06 23.12 -3.64
C VAL A 212 18.02 23.57 -2.51
N PRO A 213 18.46 24.84 -2.49
CA PRO A 213 18.52 25.75 -3.63
C PRO A 213 19.64 25.42 -4.63
N MET A 214 20.64 24.61 -4.27
CA MET A 214 21.92 24.52 -4.99
C MET A 214 21.80 24.05 -6.45
N ASP A 215 21.02 23.02 -6.73
CA ASP A 215 20.81 22.52 -8.10
C ASP A 215 19.77 23.34 -8.88
N LEU A 216 18.87 24.03 -8.17
CA LEU A 216 17.87 24.92 -8.76
C LEU A 216 18.50 26.21 -9.31
N TYR A 217 19.48 26.78 -8.60
CA TYR A 217 20.31 27.89 -9.10
C TYR A 217 21.57 27.43 -9.84
N GLY A 218 21.77 26.11 -9.92
CA GLY A 218 22.93 25.49 -10.54
C GLY A 218 22.92 25.56 -12.07
N PRO A 219 24.02 25.12 -12.71
CA PRO A 219 24.20 25.26 -14.17
C PRO A 219 23.49 24.20 -15.01
N TYR A 220 22.95 23.15 -14.38
CA TYR A 220 22.30 22.04 -15.08
C TYR A 220 20.81 22.29 -15.22
N ASP A 221 20.24 21.97 -16.37
CA ASP A 221 18.84 22.21 -16.76
C ASP A 221 17.90 21.04 -16.39
N ASN A 222 16.65 21.13 -16.83
CA ASN A 222 15.63 20.11 -16.61
C ASN A 222 15.88 18.78 -17.35
N THR A 223 16.89 18.67 -18.22
CA THR A 223 17.29 17.38 -18.80
C THR A 223 18.10 16.55 -17.79
N VAL A 224 18.81 17.22 -16.88
CA VAL A 224 19.53 16.58 -15.77
C VAL A 224 18.66 16.52 -14.53
N TYR A 225 17.94 17.61 -14.23
CA TYR A 225 17.06 17.75 -13.06
C TYR A 225 15.61 18.04 -13.47
N PRO A 226 14.87 17.06 -14.02
CA PRO A 226 13.44 17.25 -14.32
C PRO A 226 12.61 17.52 -13.05
N LEU A 227 13.07 16.99 -11.92
CA LEU A 227 12.53 17.20 -10.58
C LEU A 227 13.59 17.91 -9.72
N VAL A 228 13.14 18.81 -8.86
CA VAL A 228 13.93 19.30 -7.72
C VAL A 228 13.15 19.11 -6.42
N SER A 229 13.83 18.64 -5.39
CA SER A 229 13.27 18.40 -4.07
C SER A 229 13.95 19.23 -2.99
N GLU A 230 13.18 19.57 -1.95
CA GLU A 230 13.67 20.23 -0.74
C GLU A 230 13.09 19.56 0.52
N ASN A 231 13.86 19.55 1.60
CA ASN A 231 13.38 19.09 2.90
C ASN A 231 12.53 20.18 3.57
N TRP A 232 11.27 19.88 3.85
CA TRP A 232 10.31 20.80 4.45
C TRP A 232 10.58 21.08 5.93
N CYS A 233 10.82 20.07 6.75
CA CYS A 233 11.07 20.29 8.17
C CYS A 233 12.03 19.28 8.78
N CYS A 234 12.64 19.65 9.90
CA CYS A 234 13.62 18.82 10.59
C CYS A 234 12.94 17.66 11.33
N GLY A 235 13.21 16.44 10.86
CA GLY A 235 12.76 15.24 11.57
C GLY A 235 13.40 13.98 11.01
N VAL A 236 14.53 13.61 11.61
CA VAL A 236 15.19 12.28 11.58
C VAL A 236 15.94 11.85 10.29
N SER A 237 17.24 12.16 10.32
CA SER A 237 18.42 11.40 9.85
C SER A 237 19.26 12.14 8.79
N GLY A 238 20.53 12.42 9.12
CA GLY A 238 21.52 12.96 8.18
C GLY A 238 21.78 14.47 8.23
N ASN A 239 22.80 14.89 7.48
CA ASN A 239 23.28 16.27 7.32
C ASN A 239 22.33 17.15 6.49
N ASP A 240 21.06 16.78 6.35
CA ASP A 240 20.13 17.46 5.45
C ASP A 240 19.69 18.80 6.05
N ILE A 241 19.86 19.85 5.25
CA ILE A 241 19.49 21.22 5.59
C ILE A 241 18.01 21.38 5.25
N SER A 242 17.20 21.75 6.23
CA SER A 242 15.75 21.97 6.08
C SER A 242 15.44 23.42 5.70
N ILE A 243 14.38 23.64 4.92
CA ILE A 243 13.86 24.98 4.59
C ILE A 243 13.26 25.67 5.82
N LEU A 244 12.72 24.91 6.78
CA LEU A 244 12.23 25.43 8.04
C LEU A 244 13.26 25.32 9.18
N PRO A 245 13.37 26.33 10.06
CA PRO A 245 14.19 26.25 11.25
C PRO A 245 13.79 25.11 12.18
N VAL A 246 14.74 24.65 12.99
CA VAL A 246 14.47 23.61 13.98
C VAL A 246 13.40 24.06 14.98
N GLY A 247 12.35 23.26 15.13
CA GLY A 247 11.22 23.54 16.03
C GLY A 247 10.20 24.54 15.49
N ALA A 248 10.32 25.00 14.24
CA ALA A 248 9.25 25.73 13.58
C ALA A 248 8.02 24.82 13.38
N ASP A 249 6.82 25.38 13.56
CA ASP A 249 5.59 24.68 13.21
C ASP A 249 5.47 24.63 11.68
N PRO A 250 5.51 23.44 11.06
CA PRO A 250 5.50 23.29 9.61
C PRO A 250 4.19 23.70 8.95
N LEU A 251 3.12 23.94 9.71
CA LEU A 251 1.85 24.47 9.22
C LEU A 251 1.65 25.97 9.50
N ASN A 252 2.58 26.61 10.22
CA ASN A 252 2.50 28.02 10.56
C ASN A 252 3.73 28.78 10.05
N LEU A 253 3.78 28.99 8.74
CA LEU A 253 4.88 29.67 8.08
C LEU A 253 4.79 31.20 8.28
N THR A 254 5.93 31.82 8.55
CA THR A 254 6.09 33.28 8.49
C THR A 254 6.00 33.78 7.05
N SER A 255 5.67 35.06 6.85
CA SER A 255 5.59 35.66 5.51
C SER A 255 6.90 35.52 4.70
N SER A 256 8.06 35.57 5.35
CA SER A 256 9.35 35.37 4.68
C SER A 256 9.59 33.92 4.26
N GLN A 257 9.12 32.94 5.05
CA GLN A 257 9.19 31.53 4.66
C GLN A 257 8.28 31.24 3.47
N TYR A 258 7.03 31.74 3.51
CA TYR A 258 6.10 31.64 2.37
C TYR A 258 6.70 32.23 1.10
N GLN A 259 7.25 33.44 1.15
CA GLN A 259 7.87 34.08 -0.02
C GLN A 259 9.06 33.30 -0.57
N MET A 260 9.88 32.70 0.30
CA MET A 260 11.00 31.86 -0.13
C MET A 260 10.52 30.60 -0.85
N ILE A 261 9.51 29.91 -0.30
CA ILE A 261 8.92 28.72 -0.91
C ILE A 261 8.29 29.05 -2.27
N GLU A 262 7.51 30.12 -2.34
CA GLU A 262 6.90 30.61 -3.59
C GLU A 262 7.96 30.94 -4.66
N GLN A 263 9.10 31.52 -4.25
CA GLN A 263 10.22 31.79 -5.16
C GLN A 263 10.85 30.51 -5.71
N PHE A 264 11.01 29.47 -4.89
CA PHE A 264 11.53 28.18 -5.35
C PHE A 264 10.57 27.51 -6.32
N THR A 265 9.28 27.45 -5.99
CA THR A 265 8.25 26.90 -6.89
C THR A 265 8.22 27.66 -8.21
N THR A 266 8.16 28.99 -8.16
CA THR A 266 8.13 29.85 -9.35
C THR A 266 9.37 29.64 -10.22
N LEU A 267 10.56 29.58 -9.62
CA LEU A 267 11.79 29.39 -10.36
C LEU A 267 11.88 27.98 -10.98
N ALA A 268 11.45 26.94 -10.27
CA ALA A 268 11.39 25.59 -10.81
C ALA A 268 10.47 25.53 -12.04
N HIS A 269 9.27 26.12 -11.95
CA HIS A 269 8.33 26.20 -13.07
C HIS A 269 8.86 27.02 -14.25
N GLN A 270 9.52 28.16 -14.00
CA GLN A 270 10.19 28.94 -15.05
C GLN A 270 11.30 28.16 -15.77
N GLN A 271 11.93 27.20 -15.08
CA GLN A 271 12.95 26.33 -15.63
C GLN A 271 12.39 25.01 -16.19
N ASN A 272 11.06 24.87 -16.30
CA ASN A 272 10.37 23.65 -16.74
C ASN A 272 10.77 22.41 -15.91
N ARG A 273 10.87 22.58 -14.59
CA ARG A 273 11.11 21.51 -13.61
C ARG A 273 9.90 21.37 -12.71
N LEU A 274 9.68 20.13 -12.26
CA LEU A 274 8.78 19.83 -11.17
C LEU A 274 9.45 20.19 -9.84
N ILE A 275 8.66 20.57 -8.84
CA ILE A 275 9.10 20.76 -7.45
C ILE A 275 8.35 19.87 -6.47
N ARG A 276 9.09 19.33 -5.49
CA ARG A 276 8.58 18.46 -4.42
C ARG A 276 9.17 18.85 -3.07
N TYR A 277 8.42 18.67 -2.00
CA TYR A 277 8.89 18.81 -0.63
C TYR A 277 8.77 17.46 0.11
N TYR A 278 9.83 16.97 0.77
CA TYR A 278 9.79 15.78 1.66
C TYR A 278 9.95 16.20 3.12
N GLY A 279 9.82 15.24 4.06
CA GLY A 279 9.84 15.56 5.49
C GLY A 279 8.66 16.46 5.86
N THR A 280 7.55 16.34 5.12
CA THR A 280 6.36 17.17 5.26
C THR A 280 5.43 16.57 6.31
N PRO A 281 4.62 17.37 7.03
CA PRO A 281 3.48 16.84 7.75
C PRO A 281 2.53 16.15 6.77
N ASP A 282 1.92 15.05 7.21
CA ASP A 282 1.06 14.23 6.36
C ASP A 282 -0.38 14.24 6.90
N SER A 283 -1.10 15.30 6.55
CA SER A 283 -2.46 15.59 7.04
C SER A 283 -3.23 16.48 6.05
N PRO A 284 -4.58 16.52 6.10
CA PRO A 284 -5.37 17.36 5.20
C PRO A 284 -4.97 18.85 5.16
N ALA A 285 -4.66 19.44 6.31
CA ALA A 285 -4.21 20.84 6.38
C ALA A 285 -2.85 21.04 5.68
N ALA A 286 -1.95 20.05 5.82
CA ALA A 286 -0.65 20.07 5.15
C ALA A 286 -0.81 19.89 3.64
N TRP A 287 -1.60 18.90 3.20
CA TRP A 287 -1.86 18.67 1.78
C TRP A 287 -2.46 19.92 1.12
N GLN A 288 -3.44 20.56 1.77
CA GLN A 288 -4.02 21.82 1.29
C GLN A 288 -2.94 22.88 1.10
N LEU A 289 -2.07 23.08 2.10
CA LEU A 289 -0.97 24.03 2.02
C LEU A 289 -0.04 23.74 0.81
N PHE A 290 0.35 22.48 0.60
CA PHE A 290 1.21 22.11 -0.53
C PHE A 290 0.54 22.31 -1.89
N PHE A 291 -0.78 22.10 -1.98
CA PHE A 291 -1.54 22.43 -3.18
C PHE A 291 -1.63 23.95 -3.39
N ASP A 292 -1.86 24.73 -2.33
CA ASP A 292 -1.99 26.20 -2.39
C ASP A 292 -0.70 26.88 -2.84
N ILE A 293 0.45 26.38 -2.39
CA ILE A 293 1.78 26.87 -2.83
C ILE A 293 2.23 26.26 -4.17
N ASN A 294 1.31 25.58 -4.87
CA ASN A 294 1.51 24.98 -6.18
C ASN A 294 2.69 24.00 -6.26
N THR A 295 2.86 23.17 -5.23
CA THR A 295 3.79 22.03 -5.28
C THR A 295 3.32 21.06 -6.37
N ASP A 296 4.26 20.50 -7.14
CA ASP A 296 3.91 19.56 -8.21
C ASP A 296 3.69 18.15 -7.69
N LEU A 297 4.39 17.76 -6.62
CA LEU A 297 4.33 16.44 -6.02
C LEU A 297 4.14 16.58 -4.50
N VAL A 298 2.94 16.30 -4.01
CA VAL A 298 2.58 16.30 -2.58
C VAL A 298 2.84 14.92 -2.00
N ASN A 299 3.77 14.83 -1.04
CA ASN A 299 4.14 13.58 -0.38
C ASN A 299 3.04 13.09 0.57
N THR A 300 2.81 11.78 0.59
CA THR A 300 1.97 11.12 1.58
C THR A 300 2.29 9.63 1.71
N ASP A 301 2.14 9.09 2.92
CA ASP A 301 2.08 7.66 3.23
C ASP A 301 0.59 7.19 3.37
N PHE A 302 -0.39 8.12 3.35
CA PHE A 302 -1.83 7.87 3.54
C PHE A 302 -2.60 7.94 2.20
N LEU A 303 -2.34 6.97 1.32
CA LEU A 303 -2.82 6.97 -0.07
C LEU A 303 -4.36 7.05 -0.22
N PRO A 304 -5.17 6.25 0.52
CA PRO A 304 -6.62 6.35 0.44
C PRO A 304 -7.20 7.67 0.99
N GLU A 305 -6.55 8.21 2.03
CA GLU A 305 -6.98 9.43 2.71
C GLU A 305 -6.74 10.67 1.85
N ILE A 306 -5.56 10.81 1.23
CA ILE A 306 -5.27 11.95 0.35
C ILE A 306 -6.18 11.94 -0.88
N ARG A 307 -6.51 10.76 -1.41
CA ARG A 307 -7.50 10.62 -2.47
C ARG A 307 -8.84 11.16 -1.99
N SER A 308 -9.33 10.69 -0.84
CA SER A 308 -10.60 11.12 -0.29
C SER A 308 -10.64 12.64 -0.08
N PHE A 309 -9.54 13.23 0.39
CA PHE A 309 -9.35 14.67 0.53
C PHE A 309 -9.50 15.40 -0.82
N ILE A 310 -8.75 15.02 -1.85
CA ILE A 310 -8.79 15.68 -3.18
C ILE A 310 -10.20 15.61 -3.79
N PHE A 311 -10.86 14.44 -3.72
CA PHE A 311 -12.20 14.29 -4.29
C PHE A 311 -13.25 15.12 -3.54
N ASN A 312 -13.13 15.28 -2.22
CA ASN A 312 -14.04 16.11 -1.45
C ASN A 312 -13.82 17.60 -1.72
N GLU A 313 -12.56 18.06 -1.83
CA GLU A 313 -12.22 19.45 -2.14
C GLU A 313 -12.60 19.85 -3.59
N MET A 314 -12.35 18.98 -4.57
CA MET A 314 -12.75 19.23 -5.97
C MET A 314 -14.28 19.33 -6.14
N ASN A 315 -15.05 18.54 -5.38
CA ASN A 315 -16.51 18.61 -5.37
C ASN A 315 -17.04 19.88 -4.68
N ASN A 316 -16.27 20.48 -3.76
CA ASN A 316 -16.62 21.76 -3.12
C ASN A 316 -16.30 22.97 -4.03
N ALA A 317 -15.30 22.86 -4.91
CA ALA A 317 -14.89 23.95 -5.81
C ALA A 317 -15.76 24.07 -7.08
N ALA A 318 -16.51 23.03 -7.46
CA ALA A 318 -17.20 22.96 -8.76
C ALA A 318 -18.69 22.62 -8.63
N LEU A 319 -19.50 23.46 -7.96
CA LEU A 319 -20.97 23.34 -8.04
C LEU A 319 -21.71 24.69 -8.03
N THR A 320 -22.03 25.18 -9.23
CA THR A 320 -23.37 25.72 -9.48
C THR A 320 -24.35 24.56 -9.70
N LYS A 321 -25.56 24.72 -9.21
CA LYS A 321 -26.53 23.68 -8.82
C LYS A 321 -27.12 22.79 -9.94
N ASP A 322 -26.67 22.90 -11.19
CA ASP A 322 -27.43 22.41 -12.36
C ASP A 322 -26.83 21.18 -13.10
N ASP A 323 -25.59 20.75 -12.83
CA ASP A 323 -24.94 19.69 -13.64
C ASP A 323 -25.04 18.26 -13.08
N TYR A 324 -25.80 18.02 -12.01
CA TYR A 324 -25.93 16.70 -11.37
C TYR A 324 -26.74 15.64 -12.17
N SER A 325 -27.14 15.92 -13.42
CA SER A 325 -28.13 15.09 -14.12
C SER A 325 -27.60 14.18 -15.22
N LEU A 326 -26.29 14.11 -15.51
CA LEU A 326 -25.80 13.36 -16.70
C LEU A 326 -24.63 12.36 -16.52
N ALA A 327 -24.14 12.09 -15.31
CA ALA A 327 -22.95 11.22 -15.12
C ALA A 327 -23.08 10.13 -14.05
N ILE A 328 -24.24 9.49 -13.91
CA ILE A 328 -24.37 8.27 -13.09
C ILE A 328 -24.99 7.15 -13.93
N GLY A 329 -24.15 6.42 -14.65
CA GLY A 329 -24.46 5.05 -15.05
C GLY A 329 -24.72 4.21 -13.79
N SER A 330 -25.77 3.38 -13.81
CA SER A 330 -26.28 2.66 -12.65
C SER A 330 -25.19 1.99 -11.80
N PRO A 331 -25.30 2.01 -10.46
CA PRO A 331 -24.49 1.14 -9.62
C PRO A 331 -24.84 -0.31 -9.94
N TYR A 332 -23.83 -1.08 -10.33
CA TYR A 332 -23.79 -2.51 -10.16
C TYR A 332 -24.34 -2.84 -8.77
N THR A 333 -25.40 -3.65 -8.69
CA THR A 333 -25.86 -4.23 -7.44
C THR A 333 -25.00 -5.48 -7.27
N PRO A 334 -24.00 -5.51 -6.38
CA PRO A 334 -23.50 -6.81 -5.95
C PRO A 334 -24.72 -7.51 -5.37
N ALA A 335 -24.93 -8.78 -5.69
CA ALA A 335 -25.73 -9.64 -4.84
C ALA A 335 -25.12 -9.48 -3.44
N GLY A 336 -25.78 -8.70 -2.58
CA GLY A 336 -25.30 -8.44 -1.24
C GLY A 336 -25.02 -9.79 -0.59
N PRO A 337 -23.97 -9.92 0.25
CA PRO A 337 -23.89 -11.09 1.09
C PRO A 337 -25.25 -11.23 1.77
N ALA A 338 -25.85 -12.42 1.63
CA ALA A 338 -27.17 -12.74 2.16
C ALA A 338 -27.39 -12.03 3.48
N ALA A 339 -28.51 -11.32 3.60
CA ALA A 339 -28.89 -10.52 4.76
C ALA A 339 -28.26 -11.10 6.04
N ALA A 340 -27.30 -10.37 6.61
CA ALA A 340 -26.71 -10.79 7.87
C ALA A 340 -27.86 -11.00 8.86
N PRO A 341 -27.88 -12.13 9.58
CA PRO A 341 -28.96 -12.45 10.50
C PRO A 341 -29.19 -11.26 11.43
N GLN A 342 -30.47 -10.96 11.65
CA GLN A 342 -30.99 -9.92 12.52
C GLN A 342 -30.14 -9.73 13.77
N SER A 343 -30.07 -8.47 14.21
CA SER A 343 -29.70 -7.96 15.54
C SER A 343 -30.04 -8.90 16.71
N GLN A 344 -29.27 -9.97 16.88
CA GLN A 344 -29.22 -10.72 18.11
C GLN A 344 -28.08 -10.13 18.93
N ASN A 345 -28.45 -9.19 19.79
CA ASN A 345 -27.74 -8.73 20.99
C ASN A 345 -26.32 -8.15 20.83
N ILE A 346 -26.09 -7.20 19.92
CA ILE A 346 -24.86 -6.37 19.96
C ILE A 346 -24.59 -5.78 21.37
N ASP A 347 -25.64 -5.55 22.14
CA ASP A 347 -25.57 -5.13 23.55
C ASP A 347 -24.70 -6.06 24.41
N GLN A 348 -24.68 -7.37 24.15
CA GLN A 348 -23.79 -8.30 24.86
C GLN A 348 -22.31 -8.06 24.51
N LEU A 349 -22.00 -7.78 23.24
CA LEU A 349 -20.65 -7.43 22.82
C LEU A 349 -20.21 -6.10 23.42
N LEU A 350 -21.09 -5.09 23.40
CA LEU A 350 -20.82 -3.77 23.93
C LEU A 350 -20.68 -3.79 25.45
N ASN A 351 -21.55 -4.51 26.16
CA ASN A 351 -21.44 -4.70 27.61
C ASN A 351 -20.12 -5.38 27.98
N TRP A 352 -19.72 -6.41 27.23
CA TRP A 352 -18.41 -7.03 27.41
C TRP A 352 -17.28 -6.04 27.13
N ALA A 353 -17.36 -5.28 26.03
CA ALA A 353 -16.33 -4.33 25.65
C ALA A 353 -16.17 -3.20 26.69
N ASP A 354 -17.27 -2.66 27.19
CA ASP A 354 -17.29 -1.65 28.25
C ASP A 354 -16.67 -2.21 29.55
N GLN A 355 -16.97 -3.47 29.91
CA GLN A 355 -16.33 -4.16 31.06
C GLN A 355 -14.83 -4.38 30.87
N GLN A 356 -14.36 -4.53 29.62
CA GLN A 356 -12.93 -4.64 29.31
C GLN A 356 -12.23 -3.28 29.19
N GLY A 357 -12.95 -2.17 29.38
CA GLY A 357 -12.40 -0.81 29.41
C GLY A 357 -12.50 -0.04 28.09
N LEU A 358 -13.37 -0.46 27.16
CA LEU A 358 -13.65 0.31 25.95
C LEU A 358 -14.25 1.68 26.33
N SER A 359 -13.60 2.75 25.90
CA SER A 359 -14.16 4.11 25.94
C SER A 359 -14.87 4.40 24.63
N ARG A 360 -16.09 4.95 24.67
CA ARG A 360 -16.88 5.34 23.49
C ARG A 360 -17.52 6.71 23.70
N ALA A 361 -16.72 7.73 23.94
CA ALA A 361 -17.24 9.03 24.34
C ALA A 361 -18.08 9.66 23.22
N GLY A 362 -19.39 9.73 23.43
CA GLY A 362 -20.31 10.38 22.51
C GLY A 362 -20.65 9.58 21.26
N LEU A 363 -20.36 8.27 21.19
CA LEU A 363 -20.72 7.42 20.06
C LEU A 363 -21.57 6.22 20.49
N ARG A 364 -22.54 5.84 19.64
CA ARG A 364 -23.30 4.58 19.78
C ARG A 364 -23.37 3.83 18.45
N PRO A 365 -23.45 2.50 18.47
CA PRO A 365 -23.79 1.76 17.26
C PRO A 365 -25.18 2.13 16.75
N ALA A 366 -25.30 2.16 15.43
CA ALA A 366 -26.52 2.49 14.70
C ALA A 366 -26.56 1.73 13.36
N SER A 367 -27.71 1.76 12.70
CA SER A 367 -27.85 1.27 11.34
C SER A 367 -28.41 2.38 10.47
N PHE A 368 -27.77 2.59 9.33
CA PHE A 368 -28.12 3.60 8.34
C PHE A 368 -28.45 2.85 7.04
N GLN A 369 -29.75 2.69 6.76
CA GLN A 369 -30.22 2.10 5.49
C GLN A 369 -29.67 0.69 5.20
N GLY A 370 -29.51 -0.13 6.24
CA GLY A 370 -28.97 -1.49 6.13
C GLY A 370 -27.44 -1.56 6.25
N LEU A 371 -26.74 -0.42 6.24
CA LEU A 371 -25.33 -0.33 6.61
C LEU A 371 -25.23 -0.17 8.13
N ARG A 372 -24.31 -0.89 8.76
CA ARG A 372 -24.03 -0.71 10.19
C ARG A 372 -22.99 0.42 10.34
N GLY A 373 -23.29 1.40 11.20
CA GLY A 373 -22.52 2.65 11.37
C GLY A 373 -22.53 3.14 12.83
N MET A 374 -21.66 4.10 13.18
CA MET A 374 -21.67 4.73 14.51
C MET A 374 -22.46 6.04 14.40
N ALA A 375 -23.32 6.31 15.37
CA ALA A 375 -24.03 7.58 15.48
C ALA A 375 -23.42 8.38 16.63
N ALA A 376 -23.16 9.66 16.38
CA ALA A 376 -22.85 10.61 17.43
C ALA A 376 -24.08 10.81 18.33
N CYS A 377 -23.86 10.78 19.64
CA CYS A 377 -24.86 11.03 20.67
C CYS A 377 -24.82 12.48 21.18
N LYS A 378 -23.79 13.24 20.76
CA LYS A 378 -23.54 14.64 21.08
C LYS A 378 -22.85 15.29 19.89
N ASP A 379 -22.81 16.62 19.87
CA ASP A 379 -21.93 17.36 18.97
C ASP A 379 -20.47 17.01 19.30
N LEU A 380 -19.72 16.60 18.28
CA LEU A 380 -18.31 16.25 18.40
C LEU A 380 -17.46 17.49 18.18
N GLN A 381 -16.44 17.67 19.00
CA GLN A 381 -15.45 18.74 18.83
C GLN A 381 -14.16 18.18 18.22
N LEU A 382 -13.34 19.07 17.66
CA LEU A 382 -11.98 18.73 17.28
C LEU A 382 -11.24 18.21 18.53
N ASP A 383 -10.45 17.14 18.36
CA ASP A 383 -9.70 16.45 19.42
C ASP A 383 -10.54 15.67 20.46
N ASP A 384 -11.85 15.51 20.26
CA ASP A 384 -12.63 14.58 21.08
C ASP A 384 -12.11 13.14 20.90
N GLU A 385 -11.74 12.48 22.01
CA GLU A 385 -11.45 11.04 22.00
C GLU A 385 -12.74 10.26 21.67
N LEU A 386 -12.89 9.86 20.41
CA LEU A 386 -14.09 9.16 19.94
C LEU A 386 -14.22 7.76 20.52
N THR A 387 -13.13 7.00 20.55
CA THR A 387 -13.07 5.66 21.10
C THR A 387 -11.65 5.33 21.51
N SER A 388 -11.47 4.67 22.66
CA SER A 388 -10.18 4.14 23.10
C SER A 388 -10.34 2.65 23.42
N VAL A 389 -9.44 1.83 22.86
CA VAL A 389 -9.42 0.38 23.01
C VAL A 389 -8.17 0.00 23.81
N PRO A 390 -8.30 -0.45 25.07
CA PRO A 390 -7.18 -0.98 25.83
C PRO A 390 -6.48 -2.11 25.07
N LEU A 391 -5.14 -2.11 25.03
CA LEU A 391 -4.35 -3.16 24.37
C LEU A 391 -4.72 -4.57 24.87
N GLY A 392 -5.09 -4.69 26.15
CA GLY A 392 -5.54 -5.93 26.74
C GLY A 392 -6.81 -6.51 26.09
N MET A 393 -7.59 -5.73 25.34
CA MET A 393 -8.76 -6.19 24.59
C MET A 393 -8.44 -6.82 23.24
N ALA A 394 -7.19 -6.73 22.78
CA ALA A 394 -6.76 -7.28 21.52
C ALA A 394 -6.20 -8.70 21.70
N LEU A 395 -6.40 -9.55 20.68
CA LEU A 395 -5.59 -10.76 20.52
C LEU A 395 -4.24 -10.34 19.96
N VAL A 396 -3.20 -10.48 20.78
CA VAL A 396 -1.84 -10.00 20.46
C VAL A 396 -0.87 -11.17 20.35
N VAL A 397 0.04 -11.09 19.38
CA VAL A 397 1.20 -11.98 19.24
C VAL A 397 2.46 -11.13 19.37
N PRO A 398 2.99 -10.91 20.59
CA PRO A 398 4.23 -10.15 20.77
C PRO A 398 5.44 -10.86 20.13
N PRO A 399 6.47 -10.10 19.74
CA PRO A 399 7.74 -10.67 19.30
C PRO A 399 8.29 -11.65 20.32
N ARG A 400 8.77 -12.82 19.85
CA ARG A 400 9.40 -13.86 20.68
C ARG A 400 8.51 -14.41 21.80
N GLN A 401 7.18 -14.19 21.74
CA GLN A 401 6.25 -14.85 22.65
C GLN A 401 6.44 -16.37 22.56
N ASN A 402 6.60 -17.04 23.70
CA ASN A 402 6.53 -18.50 23.75
C ASN A 402 5.10 -18.95 23.45
N CYS A 403 4.92 -20.18 22.96
CA CYS A 403 3.59 -20.72 22.71
C CYS A 403 2.76 -20.67 24.01
N PRO A 404 1.59 -20.00 24.04
CA PRO A 404 0.73 -19.94 25.23
C PRO A 404 0.11 -21.29 25.61
N PHE A 405 0.11 -22.25 24.68
CA PHE A 405 -0.51 -23.57 24.82
C PHE A 405 0.46 -24.67 24.33
N PRO A 406 1.58 -24.90 25.04
CA PRO A 406 2.63 -25.81 24.60
C PRO A 406 2.20 -27.28 24.52
N ASP A 407 1.16 -27.67 25.28
CA ASP A 407 0.58 -29.03 25.24
C ASP A 407 -0.17 -29.32 23.92
N LYS A 408 -0.46 -28.25 23.17
CA LYS A 408 -1.31 -28.23 21.98
C LYS A 408 -0.53 -27.86 20.73
N VAL A 409 0.46 -26.98 20.87
CA VAL A 409 1.35 -26.57 19.79
C VAL A 409 2.80 -26.67 20.23
N LYS A 410 3.52 -27.64 19.66
CA LYS A 410 4.99 -27.77 19.77
C LYS A 410 5.71 -26.44 19.60
N LYS A 411 6.71 -26.23 20.46
CA LYS A 411 7.52 -25.02 20.52
C LYS A 411 8.19 -24.71 19.18
N GLU A 412 8.71 -25.73 18.50
CA GLU A 412 9.44 -25.61 17.24
C GLU A 412 8.51 -25.04 16.15
N PHE A 413 7.34 -25.66 15.97
CA PHE A 413 6.31 -25.17 15.05
C PHE A 413 5.90 -23.73 15.37
N TRP A 414 5.63 -23.44 16.65
CA TRP A 414 5.27 -22.09 17.06
C TRP A 414 6.39 -21.10 16.72
N SER A 415 7.64 -21.37 17.09
CA SER A 415 8.75 -20.45 16.84
C SER A 415 8.95 -20.15 15.35
N GLU A 416 8.86 -21.17 14.49
CA GLU A 416 9.05 -21.07 13.04
C GLU A 416 7.84 -20.50 12.29
N SER A 417 6.65 -20.51 12.91
CA SER A 417 5.43 -20.05 12.26
C SER A 417 5.42 -18.54 12.02
N PRO A 418 4.88 -18.08 10.87
CA PRO A 418 4.64 -16.67 10.62
C PRO A 418 3.59 -16.11 11.60
N TRP A 419 3.61 -14.79 11.82
CA TRP A 419 2.77 -14.13 12.82
C TRP A 419 1.26 -14.39 12.61
N TYR A 420 0.79 -14.43 11.37
CA TYR A 420 -0.62 -14.69 11.04
C TYR A 420 -1.06 -16.11 11.40
N MET A 421 -0.15 -17.10 11.33
CA MET A 421 -0.43 -18.48 11.75
C MET A 421 -0.48 -18.59 13.28
N LYS A 422 0.42 -17.89 13.99
CA LYS A 422 0.36 -17.78 15.45
C LYS A 422 -0.96 -17.18 15.90
N LEU A 423 -1.40 -16.11 15.24
CA LEU A 423 -2.67 -15.45 15.52
C LEU A 423 -3.87 -16.36 15.22
N ALA A 424 -3.84 -17.10 14.10
CA ALA A 424 -4.87 -18.10 13.78
C ALA A 424 -4.95 -19.20 14.84
N LEU A 425 -3.82 -19.71 15.33
CA LEU A 425 -3.77 -20.70 16.41
C LEU A 425 -4.29 -20.15 17.73
N MET A 426 -3.95 -18.90 18.08
CA MET A 426 -4.53 -18.23 19.25
C MET A 426 -6.04 -18.10 19.12
N LEU A 427 -6.54 -17.73 17.94
CA LEU A 427 -7.97 -17.62 17.69
C LEU A 427 -8.69 -18.98 17.81
N LEU A 428 -8.09 -20.05 17.29
CA LEU A 428 -8.61 -21.41 17.44
C LEU A 428 -8.62 -21.88 18.89
N HIS A 429 -7.55 -21.58 19.64
CA HIS A 429 -7.46 -21.88 21.06
C HIS A 429 -8.55 -21.17 21.86
N GLU A 430 -8.75 -19.86 21.63
CA GLU A 430 -9.81 -19.10 22.30
C GLU A 430 -11.21 -19.60 21.93
N ARG A 431 -11.42 -20.07 20.69
CA ARG A 431 -12.68 -20.74 20.31
C ARG A 431 -12.88 -22.07 21.04
N GLU A 432 -11.82 -22.85 21.23
CA GLU A 432 -11.87 -24.12 21.94
C GLU A 432 -12.23 -23.95 23.42
N LEU A 433 -11.74 -22.87 24.05
CA LEU A 433 -12.10 -22.52 25.44
C LEU A 433 -13.59 -22.21 25.61
N GLY A 434 -14.34 -21.98 24.54
CA GLY A 434 -15.78 -21.72 24.58
C GLY A 434 -16.12 -20.54 25.47
N GLU A 435 -17.16 -20.67 26.31
CA GLU A 435 -17.60 -19.61 27.24
C GLU A 435 -16.56 -19.25 28.31
N THR A 436 -15.51 -20.06 28.51
CA THR A 436 -14.42 -19.74 29.45
C THR A 436 -13.38 -18.79 28.84
N SER A 437 -13.40 -18.59 27.51
CA SER A 437 -12.56 -17.59 26.85
C SER A 437 -13.02 -16.20 27.27
N ARG A 438 -12.05 -15.36 27.66
CA ARG A 438 -12.31 -13.93 27.87
C ARG A 438 -12.80 -13.23 26.59
N PHE A 439 -12.52 -13.80 25.42
CA PHE A 439 -12.97 -13.30 24.11
C PHE A 439 -14.27 -13.96 23.64
N ALA A 440 -14.90 -14.85 24.42
CA ALA A 440 -16.10 -15.57 24.00
C ALA A 440 -17.20 -14.65 23.45
N PRO A 441 -17.51 -13.48 24.06
CA PRO A 441 -18.45 -12.54 23.48
C PRO A 441 -17.99 -12.02 22.12
N TYR A 442 -16.73 -11.62 21.96
CA TYR A 442 -16.17 -11.17 20.70
C TYR A 442 -16.18 -12.23 19.60
N LEU A 443 -15.78 -13.47 19.93
CA LEU A 443 -15.69 -14.58 18.97
C LEU A 443 -17.04 -14.91 18.32
N LYS A 444 -18.16 -14.71 19.04
CA LYS A 444 -19.52 -14.91 18.54
C LYS A 444 -19.91 -13.92 17.44
N TYR A 445 -19.26 -12.76 17.39
CA TYR A 445 -19.54 -11.72 16.38
C TYR A 445 -18.53 -11.71 15.23
N LEU A 446 -17.50 -12.56 15.26
CA LEU A 446 -16.60 -12.70 14.13
C LEU A 446 -17.36 -13.22 12.91
N PRO A 447 -17.12 -12.66 11.71
CA PRO A 447 -17.74 -13.18 10.50
C PRO A 447 -17.40 -14.66 10.32
N THR A 448 -18.42 -15.47 10.04
CA THR A 448 -18.26 -16.91 9.75
C THR A 448 -18.03 -17.17 8.27
N LYS A 449 -18.23 -16.15 7.43
CA LYS A 449 -17.99 -16.16 5.99
C LYS A 449 -17.26 -14.89 5.60
N PHE A 450 -16.23 -15.03 4.78
CA PHE A 450 -15.48 -13.93 4.19
C PHE A 450 -15.53 -14.08 2.68
N ASN A 451 -15.78 -12.96 2.00
CA ASN A 451 -15.73 -12.89 0.55
C ASN A 451 -14.42 -12.20 0.16
N THR A 452 -13.34 -12.98 0.02
CA THR A 452 -12.02 -12.48 -0.36
C THR A 452 -11.55 -13.23 -1.61
N PRO A 453 -10.64 -12.66 -2.42
CA PRO A 453 -10.10 -13.35 -3.59
C PRO A 453 -9.59 -14.75 -3.29
N PHE A 454 -9.04 -14.96 -2.09
CA PHE A 454 -8.65 -16.26 -1.59
C PHE A 454 -9.76 -17.32 -1.65
N SER A 455 -11.02 -16.97 -1.37
CA SER A 455 -12.18 -17.89 -1.35
C SER A 455 -12.93 -18.01 -2.67
N TRP A 456 -12.55 -17.28 -3.72
CA TRP A 456 -13.19 -17.32 -5.04
C TRP A 456 -12.81 -18.56 -5.85
N SER A 457 -13.66 -19.05 -6.74
CA SER A 457 -13.27 -20.07 -7.71
C SER A 457 -12.24 -19.53 -8.72
N ASP A 458 -11.50 -20.42 -9.40
CA ASP A 458 -10.57 -20.01 -10.45
C ASP A 458 -11.30 -19.28 -11.61
N GLN A 459 -12.56 -19.61 -11.85
CA GLN A 459 -13.41 -18.91 -12.84
C GLN A 459 -13.75 -17.49 -12.38
N GLU A 460 -14.10 -17.30 -11.11
CA GLU A 460 -14.35 -15.96 -10.53
C GLU A 460 -13.08 -15.12 -10.50
N LEU A 461 -11.91 -15.72 -10.25
CA LEU A 461 -10.62 -15.02 -10.36
C LEU A 461 -10.30 -14.64 -11.80
N GLN A 462 -10.56 -15.51 -12.77
CA GLN A 462 -10.37 -15.22 -14.19
C GLN A 462 -11.27 -14.08 -14.68
N GLN A 463 -12.48 -13.94 -14.12
CA GLN A 463 -13.39 -12.83 -14.44
C GLN A 463 -12.84 -11.46 -14.02
N LEU A 464 -11.88 -11.40 -13.09
CA LEU A 464 -11.20 -10.15 -12.75
C LEU A 464 -10.38 -9.59 -13.91
N GLY A 465 -10.05 -10.42 -14.92
CA GLY A 465 -9.18 -10.03 -16.02
C GLY A 465 -7.78 -9.64 -15.58
N TYR A 466 -7.37 -10.07 -14.37
CA TYR A 466 -6.11 -9.65 -13.73
C TYR A 466 -5.25 -10.87 -13.35
N PRO A 467 -4.33 -11.30 -14.25
CA PRO A 467 -3.53 -12.52 -14.08
C PRO A 467 -2.65 -12.52 -12.82
N PHE A 468 -2.16 -11.34 -12.41
CA PHE A 468 -1.29 -11.22 -11.24
C PHE A 468 -2.01 -11.55 -9.92
N VAL A 469 -3.19 -10.97 -9.66
CA VAL A 469 -4.00 -11.34 -8.48
C VAL A 469 -4.40 -12.81 -8.54
N THR A 470 -4.68 -13.34 -9.72
CA THR A 470 -4.96 -14.77 -9.89
C THR A 470 -3.75 -15.62 -9.46
N GLN A 471 -2.53 -15.21 -9.83
CA GLN A 471 -1.30 -15.90 -9.46
C GLN A 471 -0.97 -15.74 -7.97
N GLN A 472 -1.07 -14.54 -7.41
CA GLN A 472 -0.88 -14.30 -5.97
C GLN A 472 -1.87 -15.10 -5.12
N VAL A 473 -3.14 -15.18 -5.53
CA VAL A 473 -4.14 -16.00 -4.83
C VAL A 473 -3.77 -17.47 -4.90
N LYS A 474 -3.27 -17.98 -6.03
CA LYS A 474 -2.79 -19.37 -6.14
C LYS A 474 -1.59 -19.64 -5.23
N GLU A 475 -0.61 -18.74 -5.22
CA GLU A 475 0.57 -18.84 -4.36
C GLU A 475 0.18 -18.78 -2.87
N GLN A 476 -0.70 -17.87 -2.49
CA GLN A 476 -1.21 -17.77 -1.13
C GLN A 476 -1.99 -19.02 -0.70
N ARG A 477 -2.83 -19.58 -1.60
CA ARG A 477 -3.51 -20.87 -1.36
C ARG A 477 -2.53 -21.99 -1.14
N GLN A 478 -1.51 -22.10 -1.98
CA GLN A 478 -0.48 -23.12 -1.85
C GLN A 478 0.30 -22.96 -0.53
N ALA A 479 0.76 -21.74 -0.22
CA ALA A 479 1.49 -21.45 1.00
C ALA A 479 0.67 -21.82 2.26
N TRP A 480 -0.63 -21.50 2.29
CA TRP A 480 -1.48 -21.83 3.42
C TRP A 480 -1.80 -23.33 3.50
N GLN A 481 -1.95 -24.02 2.37
CA GLN A 481 -2.11 -25.48 2.33
C GLN A 481 -0.84 -26.19 2.85
N GLU A 482 0.34 -25.73 2.45
CA GLU A 482 1.62 -26.27 2.91
C GLU A 482 1.82 -26.02 4.41
N LEU A 483 1.51 -24.80 4.88
CA LEU A 483 1.57 -24.44 6.29
C LEU A 483 0.62 -25.31 7.14
N TRP A 484 -0.59 -25.55 6.63
CA TRP A 484 -1.56 -26.46 7.25
C TRP A 484 -1.08 -27.92 7.25
N ALA A 485 -0.51 -28.40 6.15
CA ALA A 485 0.05 -29.74 6.08
C ALA A 485 1.22 -29.91 7.06
N SER A 486 2.08 -28.89 7.18
CA SER A 486 3.17 -28.85 8.15
C SER A 486 2.64 -28.91 9.59
N PHE A 487 1.63 -28.11 9.91
CA PHE A 487 0.96 -28.14 11.21
C PHE A 487 0.44 -29.54 11.56
N LYS A 488 -0.29 -30.19 10.64
CA LYS A 488 -0.83 -31.54 10.84
C LYS A 488 0.25 -32.59 11.05
N ARG A 489 1.35 -32.55 10.27
CA ARG A 489 2.48 -33.47 10.44
C ARG A 489 3.14 -33.35 11.80
N GLN A 490 3.23 -32.12 12.33
CA GLN A 490 3.96 -31.84 13.56
C GLN A 490 3.11 -32.02 14.84
N GLN A 491 1.80 -31.78 14.81
CA GLN A 491 0.95 -31.79 16.01
C GLN A 491 0.09 -33.05 16.21
N GLY A 492 -0.24 -33.82 15.15
CA GLY A 492 -1.32 -34.80 15.24
C GLY A 492 -2.70 -34.15 15.49
N PRO A 493 -3.82 -34.87 15.36
CA PRO A 493 -5.16 -34.27 15.22
C PRO A 493 -5.78 -33.67 16.51
N SER A 494 -5.04 -33.48 17.60
CA SER A 494 -5.60 -33.15 18.92
C SER A 494 -6.19 -31.72 19.02
N LEU A 495 -5.74 -30.77 18.20
CA LEU A 495 -6.29 -29.41 18.19
C LEU A 495 -7.60 -29.26 17.39
N LEU A 496 -8.08 -30.33 16.76
CA LEU A 496 -9.08 -30.26 15.68
C LEU A 496 -10.22 -31.26 15.79
N MET A 497 -10.31 -32.05 16.87
CA MET A 497 -11.44 -32.96 17.06
C MET A 497 -12.66 -32.16 17.57
N PRO A 498 -13.77 -32.09 16.79
CA PRO A 498 -14.88 -31.21 17.08
C PRO A 498 -15.92 -31.88 17.97
N ASN A 499 -16.43 -31.14 18.96
CA ASN A 499 -17.86 -31.18 19.23
C ASN A 499 -18.47 -29.89 18.64
N SER A 500 -19.06 -30.04 17.46
CA SER A 500 -19.95 -29.11 16.72
C SER A 500 -19.38 -27.88 15.96
N CYS A 501 -19.41 -28.02 14.61
CA CYS A 501 -19.77 -27.05 13.55
C CYS A 501 -18.76 -26.03 12.93
N GLY A 502 -18.21 -26.41 11.75
CA GLY A 502 -18.04 -25.61 10.49
C GLY A 502 -16.79 -24.71 10.29
N PRO A 503 -16.39 -24.30 9.06
CA PRO A 503 -16.59 -24.83 7.70
C PRO A 503 -15.29 -25.37 7.03
N TYR A 504 -14.18 -25.52 7.77
CA TYR A 504 -12.88 -25.91 7.19
C TYR A 504 -12.77 -27.37 6.72
N ASN A 505 -13.76 -28.22 7.03
CA ASN A 505 -13.75 -29.64 6.64
C ASN A 505 -14.28 -29.93 5.22
N ALA A 506 -14.80 -28.94 4.49
CA ALA A 506 -15.36 -29.18 3.16
C ALA A 506 -14.31 -29.31 2.03
N TYR A 507 -13.09 -28.78 2.22
CA TYR A 507 -12.07 -28.76 1.15
C TYR A 507 -11.10 -29.96 1.18
N ALA A 508 -11.18 -30.83 2.18
CA ALA A 508 -10.26 -31.97 2.32
C ALA A 508 -10.82 -33.32 1.81
N ALA A 509 -12.07 -33.36 1.33
CA ALA A 509 -12.74 -34.62 0.96
C ALA A 509 -12.96 -34.82 -0.55
N GLU A 510 -12.71 -33.84 -1.40
CA GLU A 510 -12.88 -33.98 -2.86
C GLU A 510 -11.58 -33.66 -3.59
N ARG A 511 -10.69 -34.65 -3.67
CA ARG A 511 -9.73 -34.93 -4.77
C ARG A 511 -8.77 -36.03 -4.33
N SER A 512 -9.31 -37.23 -4.12
CA SER A 512 -8.55 -38.47 -4.24
C SER A 512 -9.20 -39.28 -5.36
N VAL A 513 -8.93 -38.89 -6.59
CA VAL A 513 -9.16 -39.76 -7.76
C VAL A 513 -7.79 -40.20 -8.23
N ASP A 514 -7.49 -41.46 -7.94
CA ASP A 514 -6.32 -42.20 -8.36
C ASP A 514 -6.39 -42.45 -9.89
N PRO A 515 -5.40 -42.02 -10.70
CA PRO A 515 -5.40 -42.27 -12.14
C PRO A 515 -5.03 -43.70 -12.54
N SER A 516 -4.83 -44.65 -11.61
CA SER A 516 -4.25 -45.97 -11.91
C SER A 516 -5.24 -47.14 -12.08
N GLN A 517 -6.54 -46.88 -12.32
CA GLN A 517 -7.50 -47.95 -12.65
C GLN A 517 -8.16 -47.73 -14.02
N ALA A 518 -7.35 -47.84 -15.07
CA ALA A 518 -7.82 -48.34 -16.35
C ALA A 518 -7.73 -49.87 -16.32
N GLN A 519 -8.87 -50.57 -16.20
CA GLN A 519 -8.95 -51.96 -16.64
C GLN A 519 -10.25 -52.26 -17.38
N HIS A 520 -10.03 -52.77 -18.58
CA HIS A 520 -10.91 -53.50 -19.48
C HIS A 520 -11.92 -54.44 -18.82
N GLY A 521 -13.10 -54.56 -19.44
CA GLY A 521 -13.96 -55.72 -19.29
C GLY A 521 -15.38 -55.55 -19.86
N GLY A 522 -15.53 -55.65 -21.19
CA GLY A 522 -16.66 -56.43 -21.74
C GLY A 522 -16.27 -57.92 -21.74
N PRO A 523 -17.16 -58.91 -21.96
CA PRO A 523 -18.46 -58.92 -22.68
C PRO A 523 -19.61 -59.45 -21.78
N ASP A 524 -20.90 -59.64 -22.12
CA ASP A 524 -21.67 -59.93 -23.35
C ASP A 524 -22.98 -59.11 -23.37
#